data_AF-A0A518APK8-F1
#
_entry.id   AF-A0A518APK8-F1
#
_cell.length_a   1.000
_cell.length_b   1.000
_cell.length_c   1.000
_cell.angle_alpha   90.00
_cell.angle_beta   90.00
_cell.angle_gamma   90.00
#
_symmetry.space_group_name_H-M   'P 1'
#
loop_
_entity.id
_entity.type
_entity.pdbx_description
1 polymer ?
#
loop_
_entity_poly.entity_id
_entity_poly.type
_entity_poly.pdbx_seq_one_letter_code
_entity_poly.pdbx_strand_id
1 'polypeptide(L)'
;MTFTNFGTGHSHSFESKFIELVPDQFIRISDTFDAPGWSANTTKTISLQTVSCGTAIEIYHEGLPEVIPAEMCYLGWQESLLQLASLVEANIP
;
A
#
# COMPACT_ATOMS: atom_id res chain seq x y z
N MET A 1 -6.93 -5.04 -7.48
CA MET A 1 -5.55 -4.64 -7.80
C MET A 1 -4.68 -5.89 -7.91
N THR A 2 -3.66 -5.90 -8.75
CA THR A 2 -2.75 -7.05 -8.93
C THR A 2 -1.33 -6.61 -8.68
N PHE A 3 -0.65 -7.25 -7.73
CA PHE A 3 0.78 -7.11 -7.53
C PHE A 3 1.50 -8.12 -8.42
N THR A 4 2.41 -7.66 -9.27
CA THR A 4 3.21 -8.52 -10.15
C THR A 4 4.68 -8.31 -9.85
N ASN A 5 5.38 -9.38 -9.48
CA ASN A 5 6.82 -9.36 -9.35
C ASN A 5 7.44 -9.49 -10.76
N PHE A 6 8.05 -8.41 -11.27
CA PHE A 6 8.61 -8.38 -12.61
C PHE A 6 9.83 -9.30 -12.82
N GLY A 7 10.55 -9.66 -11.75
CA GLY A 7 11.71 -10.55 -11.82
C GLY A 7 11.33 -12.03 -11.93
N THR A 8 10.18 -12.43 -11.39
CA THR A 8 9.72 -13.84 -11.34
C THR A 8 8.47 -14.11 -12.17
N GLY A 9 7.73 -13.07 -12.57
CA GLY A 9 6.46 -13.19 -13.29
C GLY A 9 5.27 -13.63 -12.41
N HIS A 10 5.48 -13.89 -11.11
CA HIS A 10 4.39 -14.21 -10.19
C HIS A 10 3.51 -12.99 -9.95
N SER A 11 2.19 -13.20 -9.99
CA SER A 11 1.20 -12.17 -9.69
C SER A 11 0.22 -12.65 -8.62
N HIS A 12 -0.19 -11.72 -7.77
CA HIS A 12 -1.20 -11.94 -6.75
C HIS A 12 -2.27 -10.85 -6.90
N SER A 13 -3.52 -11.27 -7.02
CA SER A 13 -4.66 -10.36 -7.17
C SER A 13 -5.43 -10.28 -5.87
N PHE A 14 -5.81 -9.07 -5.49
CA PHE A 14 -6.65 -8.77 -4.34
C PHE A 14 -7.71 -7.77 -4.75
N GLU A 15 -8.90 -7.84 -4.16
CA GLU A 15 -9.94 -6.84 -4.38
C GLU A 15 -9.72 -5.67 -3.42
N SER A 16 -9.77 -4.45 -3.95
CA SER A 16 -9.56 -3.22 -3.19
C SER A 16 -10.71 -2.26 -3.47
N LYS A 17 -11.23 -1.62 -2.42
CA LYS A 17 -12.28 -0.60 -2.51
C LYS A 17 -11.81 0.70 -1.89
N PHE A 18 -11.87 1.80 -2.64
CA PHE A 18 -11.69 3.13 -2.07
C PHE A 18 -12.88 3.45 -1.16
N ILE A 19 -12.59 3.69 0.11
CA ILE A 19 -13.58 4.11 1.11
C ILE A 19 -13.63 5.64 1.16
N GLU A 20 -12.47 6.27 1.06
CA GLU A 20 -12.34 7.73 1.07
C GLU A 20 -11.17 8.14 0.18
N LEU A 21 -11.36 9.22 -0.58
CA LEU A 21 -10.35 9.76 -1.47
C LEU A 21 -10.47 11.28 -1.50
N VAL A 22 -9.50 11.95 -0.88
CA VAL A 22 -9.34 13.40 -0.92
C VAL A 22 -8.08 13.70 -1.72
N PRO A 23 -8.20 14.37 -2.88
CA PRO A 23 -7.04 14.71 -3.71
C PRO A 23 -5.92 15.35 -2.89
N ASP A 24 -4.69 14.88 -3.15
CA ASP A 24 -3.43 15.38 -2.59
C ASP A 24 -3.31 15.33 -1.06
N GLN A 25 -4.25 14.68 -0.36
CA GLN A 25 -4.33 14.74 1.11
C GLN A 25 -4.54 13.38 1.76
N PHE A 26 -5.50 12.59 1.27
CA PHE A 26 -5.95 11.42 2.03
C PHE A 26 -6.51 10.32 1.14
N ILE A 27 -6.10 9.09 1.43
CA ILE A 27 -6.59 7.89 0.76
C ILE A 27 -6.89 6.85 1.84
N ARG A 28 -8.12 6.32 1.85
CA ARG A 28 -8.49 5.15 2.64
C ARG A 28 -9.01 4.04 1.74
N ILE A 29 -8.36 2.89 1.78
CA ILE A 29 -8.70 1.72 0.97
C ILE A 29 -8.96 0.54 1.90
N SER A 30 -9.99 -0.25 1.58
CA SER A 30 -10.24 -1.55 2.18
C SER A 30 -9.87 -2.64 1.18
N ASP A 31 -9.03 -3.59 1.60
CA ASP A 31 -8.70 -4.78 0.81
C ASP A 31 -9.40 -6.01 1.40
N THR A 32 -9.93 -6.86 0.52
CA THR A 32 -10.48 -8.18 0.89
C THR A 32 -9.58 -9.26 0.31
N PHE A 33 -9.13 -10.17 1.17
CA PHE A 33 -8.36 -11.34 0.77
C PHE A 33 -9.30 -12.53 0.60
N ASP A 34 -9.41 -13.05 -0.62
CA ASP A 34 -10.11 -14.31 -0.88
C ASP A 34 -9.16 -15.48 -0.62
N ALA A 35 -9.10 -15.91 0.65
CA ALA A 35 -8.51 -17.19 1.02
C ALA A 35 -9.61 -18.11 1.59
N PRO A 36 -9.61 -19.42 1.28
CA PRO A 36 -10.58 -20.36 1.85
C PRO A 36 -10.49 -20.33 3.38
N GLY A 37 -11.49 -19.71 4.04
CA GLY A 37 -11.60 -19.64 5.50
C GLY A 37 -11.34 -18.27 6.15
N TRP A 38 -11.03 -17.21 5.41
CA TRP A 38 -10.64 -15.93 6.02
C TRP A 38 -11.24 -14.72 5.30
N SER A 39 -12.32 -14.15 5.83
CA SER A 39 -12.83 -12.84 5.42
C SER A 39 -12.30 -11.76 6.37
N ALA A 40 -11.02 -11.39 6.21
CA ALA A 40 -10.47 -10.24 6.92
C ALA A 40 -10.46 -9.04 5.97
N ASN A 41 -11.16 -7.97 6.36
CA ASN A 41 -11.04 -6.68 5.70
C ASN A 41 -9.83 -5.97 6.31
N THR A 42 -8.77 -5.82 5.53
CA THR A 42 -7.65 -4.97 5.91
C THR A 42 -7.93 -3.54 5.44
N THR A 43 -7.52 -2.55 6.21
CA THR A 43 -7.66 -1.14 5.81
C THR A 43 -6.30 -0.48 5.76
N LYS A 44 -6.06 0.28 4.69
CA LYS A 44 -4.88 1.13 4.52
C LYS A 44 -5.33 2.58 4.51
N THR A 45 -4.76 3.36 5.41
CA THR A 45 -4.96 4.81 5.50
C THR A 45 -3.64 5.48 5.15
N ILE A 46 -3.67 6.32 4.12
CA ILE A 46 -2.50 7.05 3.62
C ILE A 46 -2.81 8.54 3.76
N SER A 47 -1.99 9.23 4.54
CA SER A 47 -2.07 10.68 4.72
C SER A 47 -0.89 11.35 4.04
N LEU A 48 -1.17 12.41 3.29
CA LEU A 48 -0.21 13.22 2.56
C LEU A 48 -0.25 14.64 3.11
N GLN A 49 0.91 15.19 3.43
CA GLN A 49 1.03 16.55 3.93
C GLN A 49 2.11 17.31 3.16
N THR A 50 1.76 18.46 2.60
CA THR A 50 2.76 19.37 2.01
C THR A 50 3.73 19.87 3.09
N VAL A 51 5.02 19.76 2.79
CA VAL A 51 6.13 20.26 3.60
C VAL A 51 7.09 21.06 2.73
N SER A 52 8.03 21.79 3.34
CA SER A 52 8.92 22.72 2.60
C SER A 52 9.81 22.05 1.55
N CYS A 53 10.08 20.76 1.69
CA CYS A 53 10.92 19.98 0.78
C CYS A 53 10.14 18.98 -0.10
N GLY A 54 8.81 19.00 -0.08
CA GLY A 54 7.99 18.04 -0.83
C GLY A 54 6.73 17.64 -0.07
N THR A 55 6.50 16.32 0.05
CA THR A 55 5.30 15.76 0.68
C THR A 55 5.70 14.73 1.73
N ALA A 56 5.28 14.94 2.98
CA ALA A 56 5.35 13.91 4.01
C ALA A 56 4.23 12.89 3.79
N ILE A 57 4.56 11.60 3.94
CA ILE A 57 3.63 10.49 3.79
C ILE A 57 3.58 9.68 5.09
N GLU A 58 2.38 9.40 5.57
CA GLU A 58 2.14 8.50 6.70
C GLU A 58 1.17 7.41 6.26
N ILE A 59 1.49 6.15 6.58
CA ILE A 59 0.70 4.99 6.20
C ILE A 59 0.38 4.17 7.44
N TYR A 60 -0.91 3.96 7.68
CA TYR A 60 -1.40 3.05 8.70
C TYR A 60 -2.11 1.87 8.03
N HIS A 61 -1.65 0.65 8.33
CA HIS A 61 -2.21 -0.59 7.77
C HIS A 61 -2.73 -1.45 8.92
N GLU A 62 -4.04 -1.62 8.97
CA GLU A 62 -4.75 -2.27 10.06
C GLU A 62 -5.61 -3.45 9.58
N GLY A 63 -6.03 -4.29 10.53
CA GLY A 63 -6.84 -5.48 10.23
C GLY A 63 -6.06 -6.63 9.61
N LEU A 64 -4.72 -6.61 9.68
CA LEU A 64 -3.86 -7.68 9.21
C LEU A 64 -4.28 -9.03 9.84
N PRO A 65 -4.51 -10.09 9.05
CA PRO A 65 -4.77 -11.42 9.59
C PRO A 65 -3.62 -11.90 10.48
N GLU A 66 -3.92 -12.58 11.59
CA GLU A 66 -2.90 -13.10 12.51
C GLU A 66 -1.88 -14.04 11.84
N VAL A 67 -2.27 -14.70 10.74
CA VAL A 67 -1.40 -15.59 9.96
C VAL A 67 -0.34 -14.84 9.15
N ILE A 68 -0.52 -13.54 8.90
CA ILE A 68 0.44 -12.72 8.17
C ILE A 68 1.37 -12.06 9.19
N PRO A 69 2.67 -12.40 9.23
CA PRO A 69 3.61 -11.75 10.11
C PRO A 69 3.73 -10.27 9.76
N ALA A 70 3.57 -9.39 10.76
CA ALA A 70 3.67 -7.94 10.56
C ALA A 70 5.02 -7.52 9.96
N GLU A 71 6.11 -8.22 10.31
CA GLU A 71 7.45 -8.02 9.76
C GLU A 71 7.52 -8.19 8.24
N MET A 72 6.77 -9.14 7.67
CA MET A 72 6.68 -9.33 6.22
C MET A 72 5.92 -8.19 5.55
N CYS A 73 4.90 -7.65 6.21
CA CYS A 73 4.21 -6.45 5.74
C CYS A 73 5.13 -5.21 5.78
N TYR A 74 5.94 -5.07 6.82
CA TYR A 74 6.93 -3.98 6.90
C TYR A 74 7.95 -4.07 5.77
N LEU A 75 8.49 -5.26 5.50
CA LEU A 75 9.44 -5.46 4.41
C LEU A 75 8.83 -5.06 3.05
N GLY A 76 7.61 -5.53 2.77
CA GLY A 76 6.90 -5.17 1.53
C GLY A 76 6.61 -3.68 1.40
N TRP A 77 6.24 -3.00 2.50
CA TRP A 77 6.05 -1.55 2.50
C TRP A 77 7.35 -0.79 2.30
N GLN A 78 8.45 -1.20 2.93
CA GLN A 78 9.76 -0.57 2.76
C GLN A 78 10.23 -0.63 1.31
N GLU A 79 10.16 -1.80 0.68
CA GLU A 79 10.52 -1.97 -0.73
C GLU A 79 9.64 -1.10 -1.64
N SER A 80 8.34 -1.06 -1.37
CA SER A 80 7.38 -0.26 -2.15
C SER A 80 7.64 1.24 -2.01
N LEU A 81 7.94 1.73 -0.81
CA LEU A 81 8.23 3.15 -0.56
C LEU A 81 9.55 3.60 -1.20
N LEU A 82 10.56 2.73 -1.23
CA LEU A 82 11.82 3.00 -1.95
C LEU A 82 11.59 3.12 -3.46
N GLN A 83 10.76 2.23 -4.03
CA GLN A 83 10.37 2.31 -5.45
C GLN A 83 9.53 3.56 -5.73
N LEU A 84 8.60 3.90 -4.85
CA LEU A 84 7.79 5.12 -4.97
C LEU A 84 8.68 6.36 -4.99
N ALA A 85 9.60 6.51 -4.02
CA ALA A 85 10.54 7.61 -3.97
C ALA A 85 11.36 7.69 -5.28
N SER A 86 11.88 6.55 -5.75
CA SER A 86 12.63 6.48 -7.01
C SER A 86 11.81 6.91 -8.22
N LEU A 87 10.49 6.69 -8.22
CA LEU A 87 9.59 7.05 -9.32
C LEU A 87 9.17 8.53 -9.27
N VAL A 88 8.81 9.04 -8.10
CA VAL A 88 8.19 10.37 -7.97
C VAL A 88 9.18 11.49 -7.71
N GLU A 89 10.37 11.17 -7.18
CA GLU A 89 11.43 12.16 -6.93
C GLU A 89 12.45 12.21 -8.08
N ALA A 90 12.46 11.24 -8.99
CA ALA A 90 13.33 11.27 -10.15
C ALA A 90 13.02 12.52 -11.00
N ASN A 91 14.01 13.39 -11.13
CA ASN A 91 13.94 14.54 -12.02
C ASN A 91 14.28 14.05 -13.45
N ILE A 92 13.31 13.43 -14.09
CA ILE A 92 13.43 12.93 -15.46
C ILE A 92 13.17 14.11 -16.42
N PRO A 93 14.14 14.51 -17.26
CA PRO A 93 13.94 15.57 -18.24
C PRO A 93 12.94 15.20 -19.34
#